data_AF-A0A6V7LRD3-F1
#
_entry.id   AF-A0A6V7LRD3-F1
#
_cell.length_a   1.000
_cell.length_b   1.000
_cell.length_c   1.000
_cell.angle_alpha   90.00
_cell.angle_beta   90.00
_cell.angle_gamma   90.00
#
_symmetry.space_group_name_H-M   'P 1'
#
loop_
_entity.id
_entity.type
_entity.pdbx_description
1 polymer ?
#
loop_
_entity_poly.entity_id
_entity_poly.type
_entity_poly.pdbx_seq_one_letter_code
_entity_poly.pdbx_strand_id
1 'polypeptide(L)' 'VRELVERCTCPTQFPMIRVSEGKYRIGDTKVLIFVRILRSHVMVRVGGGWDTLSHYLDKHDPCRCRT' A
#
# COMPACT_ATOMS: atom_id res chain seq x y z
N VAL A 1 8.50 4.53 3.12
CA VAL A 1 7.37 3.57 3.27
C VAL A 1 6.54 3.90 4.50
N ARG A 2 7.14 3.89 5.72
CA ARG A 2 6.44 4.18 6.99
C ARG A 2 5.61 5.48 6.96
N GLU A 3 6.23 6.57 6.51
CA GLU A 3 5.56 7.89 6.39
C GLU A 3 4.28 7.87 5.54
N LEU A 4 4.22 7.04 4.49
CA LEU A 4 3.02 6.96 3.65
C LEU A 4 1.90 6.25 4.39
N VAL A 5 2.18 5.24 5.21
CA VAL A 5 1.17 4.47 5.97
C VAL A 5 0.69 5.26 7.20
N GLU A 6 1.59 6.03 7.83
CA GLU A 6 1.31 6.87 9.00
C GLU A 6 0.28 7.99 8.77
N ARG A 7 0.01 8.36 7.51
CA ARG A 7 -1.06 9.32 7.17
C ARG A 7 -2.48 8.77 7.33
N CYS A 8 -2.65 7.50 7.69
CA CYS A 8 -3.95 6.90 7.93
C CYS A 8 -4.56 7.49 9.21
N THR A 9 -5.81 7.94 9.14
CA THR A 9 -6.58 8.49 10.28
C THR A 9 -7.72 7.57 10.73
N CYS A 10 -7.78 6.34 10.20
CA CYS A 10 -8.72 5.31 10.68
C CYS A 10 -8.47 4.98 12.17
N PRO A 11 -9.50 4.57 12.95
CA PRO A 11 -9.33 4.14 14.34
C PRO A 11 -8.30 3.01 14.50
N THR A 12 -8.23 2.15 13.48
CA THR A 12 -7.16 1.16 13.31
C THR A 12 -6.43 1.50 12.02
N GLN A 13 -5.11 1.64 12.07
CA GLN A 13 -4.28 1.95 10.91
C GLN A 13 -4.51 0.91 9.79
N PHE A 14 -4.63 1.38 8.56
CA PHE A 14 -4.80 0.52 7.39
C PHE A 14 -3.61 -0.46 7.29
N PRO A 15 -3.85 -1.78 7.38
CA PRO A 15 -2.79 -2.73 7.66
C PRO A 15 -1.84 -2.89 6.48
N MET A 16 -0.53 -2.91 6.75
CA MET A 16 0.50 -3.22 5.76
C MET A 16 1.54 -4.14 6.40
N ILE A 17 1.44 -5.44 6.14
CA ILE A 17 2.23 -6.47 6.80
C ILE A 17 3.25 -7.03 5.81
N ARG A 18 4.54 -6.92 6.14
CA ARG A 18 5.61 -7.58 5.36
C ARG A 18 5.55 -9.08 5.59
N VAL A 19 5.43 -9.85 4.51
CA VAL A 19 5.44 -11.33 4.56
C VAL A 19 6.83 -11.87 4.23
N SER A 20 7.48 -11.32 3.20
CA SER A 20 8.86 -11.63 2.84
C SER A 20 9.53 -10.40 2.23
N GLU A 21 10.76 -10.52 1.78
CA GLU A 21 11.35 -9.47 0.95
C GLU A 21 10.48 -9.18 -0.28
N GLY A 22 10.20 -7.89 -0.49
CA GLY A 22 9.38 -7.41 -1.60
C GLY A 22 7.93 -7.89 -1.63
N LYS A 23 7.40 -8.57 -0.59
CA LYS A 23 6.02 -9.09 -0.58
C LYS A 23 5.28 -8.67 0.69
N TYR A 24 4.07 -8.13 0.51
CA TYR A 24 3.26 -7.55 1.57
C TYR A 24 1.81 -8.00 1.45
N ARG A 25 1.10 -8.05 2.58
CA ARG A 25 -0.38 -8.00 2.62
C ARG A 25 -0.76 -6.57 2.98
N ILE A 26 -1.68 -5.98 2.23
CA ILE A 26 -2.09 -4.57 2.40
C ILE A 26 -3.62 -4.49 2.45
N GLY A 27 -4.18 -3.89 3.50
CA GLY A 27 -5.61 -3.94 3.78
C GLY A 27 -6.09 -5.37 4.07
N ASP A 28 -7.33 -5.66 3.67
CA ASP A 28 -7.95 -6.98 3.84
C ASP A 28 -7.63 -7.96 2.69
N THR A 29 -6.68 -7.61 1.81
CA THR A 29 -6.32 -8.48 0.69
C THR A 29 -5.66 -9.77 1.19
N LYS A 30 -6.16 -10.90 0.70
CA LYS A 30 -5.55 -12.21 0.90
C LYS A 30 -4.37 -12.46 -0.06
N VAL A 31 -4.22 -11.63 -1.09
CA VAL A 31 -3.21 -11.76 -2.14
C VAL A 31 -1.91 -11.10 -1.71
N LEU A 32 -0.76 -11.73 -1.99
CA LEU A 32 0.55 -11.11 -1.79
C LEU A 32 0.78 -10.03 -2.84
N ILE A 33 0.99 -8.80 -2.38
CA ILE A 33 1.32 -7.65 -3.21
C ILE A 33 2.84 -7.51 -3.26
N PHE A 34 3.38 -7.48 -4.48
CA PHE A 34 4.79 -7.22 -4.69
C PHE A 34 5.07 -5.72 -4.56
N VAL A 35 6.13 -5.38 -3.84
CA VAL A 35 6.58 -4.01 -3.59
C VAL A 35 8.02 -3.88 -4.02
N ARG A 36 8.33 -2.82 -4.77
CA ARG A 36 9.70 -2.48 -5.18
C ARG A 36 9.96 -0.99 -5.05
N ILE A 37 11.24 -0.63 -5.02
CA ILE A 37 11.67 0.77 -5.08
C ILE A 37 12.12 1.05 -6.51
N LEU A 38 11.59 2.12 -7.11
CA LEU A 38 12.03 2.63 -8.40
C LEU A 38 12.40 4.09 -8.24
N ARG A 39 13.70 4.40 -8.34
CA ARG A 39 14.25 5.71 -7.95
C ARG A 39 13.89 6.03 -6.50
N SER A 40 13.21 7.14 -6.24
CA SER A 40 12.70 7.54 -4.93
C SER A 40 11.25 7.10 -4.66
N HIS A 41 10.62 6.37 -5.58
CA HIS A 41 9.22 5.97 -5.45
C HIS A 41 9.08 4.52 -4.97
N VAL A 42 8.15 4.32 -4.03
CA VAL A 42 7.70 2.98 -3.62
C VAL A 42 6.57 2.57 -4.56
N MET A 43 6.74 1.42 -5.21
CA MET A 43 5.81 0.90 -6.21
C MET A 43 5.17 -0.39 -5.71
N VAL A 44 3.88 -0.57 -5.98
CA VAL A 44 3.12 -1.79 -5.69
C VAL A 44 2.64 -2.44 -6.98
N ARG A 45 2.60 -3.77 -7.01
CA ARG A 45 2.08 -4.54 -8.14
C ARG A 45 0.55 -4.56 -8.10
N VAL A 46 -0.06 -4.22 -9.22
CA VAL A 46 -1.52 -4.26 -9.45
C VAL A 46 -1.83 -5.05 -10.73
N GLY A 47 -3.10 -5.35 -10.99
CA GLY A 47 -3.52 -6.20 -12.13
C GLY A 47 -3.00 -5.75 -13.50
N GLY A 48 -2.84 -4.44 -13.72
CA GLY A 48 -2.34 -3.86 -14.99
C GLY A 48 -0.86 -3.49 -15.02
N GLY A 49 -0.09 -3.72 -13.94
CA GLY A 49 1.32 -3.32 -13.89
C GLY A 49 1.79 -2.86 -12.52
N TRP A 50 2.45 -1.70 -12.47
CA TRP A 50 2.98 -1.11 -11.25
C TRP A 50 2.35 0.25 -11.01
N ASP A 51 1.91 0.49 -9.78
CA ASP A 51 1.38 1.76 -9.32
C ASP A 51 2.23 2.29 -8.15
N THR A 52 2.10 3.57 -7.79
CA THR A 52 2.76 4.09 -6.59
C THR A 52 2.03 3.62 -5.34
N LEU A 53 2.77 3.38 -4.24
CA LEU A 53 2.16 3.05 -2.96
C LEU A 53 1.22 4.16 -2.47
N SER A 54 1.55 5.43 -2.74
CA SER A 54 0.67 6.56 -2.37
C SER A 54 -0.69 6.44 -3.05
N HIS A 55 -0.70 6.31 -4.39
CA HIS A 55 -1.95 6.21 -5.15
C HIS A 55 -2.74 4.94 -4.82
N TYR A 56 -2.06 3.83 -4.54
CA TYR A 56 -2.72 2.62 -4.04
C TYR A 56 -3.42 2.88 -2.71
N LEU A 57 -2.77 3.54 -1.75
CA LEU A 57 -3.37 3.88 -0.46
C LEU A 57 -4.54 4.87 -0.64
N ASP A 58 -4.43 5.85 -1.54
CA ASP A 58 -5.52 6.79 -1.81
C ASP A 58 -6.82 6.11 -2.31
N LYS A 59 -6.70 4.93 -2.92
CA LYS A 59 -7.84 4.13 -3.42
C LYS A 59 -8.35 3.07 -2.45
N HIS A 60 -7.55 2.67 -1.46
CA HIS A 60 -7.82 1.48 -0.65
C HIS A 60 -7.83 1.75 0.85
N ASP A 61 -7.11 2.76 1.35
CA ASP A 61 -7.20 3.20 2.75
C ASP A 61 -8.51 3.98 2.94
N PRO A 62 -9.47 3.48 3.75
CA PRO A 62 -10.82 4.07 3.85
C PRO A 62 -10.84 5.56 4.18
N CYS A 63 -9.90 6.04 5.00
CA CYS A 63 -9.82 7.44 5.39
C CYS A 63 -9.21 8.36 4.31
N ARG A 64 -8.64 7.78 3.24
CA ARG A 64 -8.03 8.51 2.12
C ARG A 64 -8.83 8.42 0.84
N CYS A 65 -9.71 7.42 0.75
CA CYS A 65 -10.68 7.31 -0.33
C CYS A 65 -11.45 8.63 -0.44
N ARG A 66 -11.07 9.45 -1.41
CA ARG A 66 -11.83 10.63 -1.80
C ARG A 66 -13.10 10.07 -2.43
N THR A 67 -14.22 10.22 -1.72
CA THR A 67 -15.58 10.00 -2.28
C THR A 67 -15.73 10.72 -3.60
#